data_AF-A0A0N4UIY8-F1
#
_entry.id   AF-A0A0N4UIY8-F1
#
_cell.length_a   1.000
_cell.length_b   1.000
_cell.length_c   1.000
_cell.angle_alpha   90.00
_cell.angle_beta   90.00
_cell.angle_gamma   90.00
#
_symmetry.space_group_name_H-M   'P 1'
#
loop_
_entity.id
_entity.type
_entity.pdbx_description
1 polymer ?
#
loop_
_entity_poly.entity_id
_entity_poly.type
_entity_poly.pdbx_seq_one_letter_code
_entity_poly.pdbx_strand_id
1 'polypeptide(L)'
;MSVMIEFLGIDKSKQINTLIPKIRIKKRRRAENAEMKRERKAWRTLAIITGTFVACWTPFFLISLYRPMCRCKIPILLESITNWLGYLNSALNPIIYTVFSLDFRLAFKRLVKRLIFMRCLL
;
A
#
# COMPACT_ATOMS: atom_id res chain seq x y z
N MET A 1 -54.14 -7.29 -33.72
CA MET A 1 -52.96 -8.04 -33.24
C MET A 1 -51.65 -7.29 -33.47
N SER A 2 -51.36 -6.80 -34.68
CA SER A 2 -50.08 -6.12 -34.99
C SER A 2 -49.77 -4.94 -34.07
N VAL A 3 -50.77 -4.09 -33.80
CA VAL A 3 -50.66 -2.95 -32.88
C VAL A 3 -50.23 -3.37 -31.46
N MET A 4 -50.71 -4.52 -30.96
CA MET A 4 -50.36 -5.02 -29.62
C MET A 4 -48.89 -5.49 -29.54
N ILE A 5 -48.38 -6.14 -30.59
CA ILE A 5 -46.96 -6.56 -30.66
C ILE A 5 -46.04 -5.33 -30.66
N GLU A 6 -46.40 -4.30 -31.42
CA GLU A 6 -45.65 -3.05 -31.49
C GLU A 6 -45.64 -2.32 -30.13
N PHE A 7 -46.79 -2.23 -29.46
CA PHE A 7 -46.87 -1.69 -28.09
C PHE A 7 -45.98 -2.45 -27.11
N LEU A 8 -45.96 -3.79 -27.15
CA LEU A 8 -45.09 -4.62 -26.30
C LEU A 8 -43.59 -4.40 -26.60
N GLY A 9 -43.23 -4.26 -27.88
CA GLY A 9 -41.85 -3.98 -28.31
C GLY A 9 -41.38 -2.60 -27.82
N ILE A 10 -42.22 -1.58 -27.95
CA ILE A 10 -41.94 -0.22 -27.47
C ILE A 10 -41.73 -0.22 -25.95
N ASP A 11 -42.59 -0.89 -25.17
CA ASP A 11 -42.45 -0.96 -23.71
C ASP A 11 -41.14 -1.64 -23.27
N LYS A 12 -40.82 -2.81 -23.85
CA LYS A 12 -39.54 -3.49 -23.58
C LYS A 12 -38.33 -2.63 -23.96
N SER A 13 -38.38 -1.92 -25.08
CA SER A 13 -37.28 -1.04 -25.51
C SER A 13 -37.06 0.11 -24.52
N LYS A 14 -38.14 0.71 -23.99
CA LYS A 14 -38.08 1.74 -22.93
C LYS A 14 -37.48 1.16 -21.65
N GLN A 15 -37.88 -0.05 -21.23
CA GLN A 15 -37.31 -0.71 -20.06
C GLN A 15 -35.81 -1.00 -20.25
N ILE A 16 -35.40 -1.51 -21.41
CA ILE A 16 -33.98 -1.77 -21.73
C ILE A 16 -33.17 -0.47 -21.71
N ASN A 17 -33.66 0.59 -22.36
CA ASN A 17 -32.99 1.88 -22.42
C ASN A 17 -32.86 2.55 -21.04
N THR A 18 -33.78 2.28 -20.11
CA THR A 18 -33.66 2.76 -18.72
C THR A 18 -32.76 1.88 -17.84
N LEU A 19 -32.64 0.58 -18.14
CA LEU A 19 -31.80 -0.38 -17.39
C LEU A 19 -30.32 -0.28 -17.78
N ILE A 20 -29.99 -0.14 -19.06
CA ILE A 20 -28.60 -0.03 -19.55
C ILE A 20 -27.80 1.06 -18.80
N PRO A 21 -28.25 2.32 -18.68
CA PRO A 21 -27.50 3.34 -17.95
C PRO A 21 -27.36 2.99 -16.47
N LYS A 22 -28.39 2.42 -15.83
CA LYS A 22 -28.31 1.95 -14.43
C LYS A 22 -27.25 0.85 -14.25
N ILE A 23 -27.18 -0.10 -15.18
CA ILE A 23 -26.17 -1.18 -15.18
C ILE A 23 -24.76 -0.59 -15.39
N ARG A 24 -24.60 0.33 -16.35
CA ARG A 24 -23.32 1.02 -16.60
C ARG A 24 -22.86 1.81 -15.38
N ILE A 25 -23.74 2.57 -14.72
CA ILE A 25 -23.44 3.29 -13.48
C ILE A 25 -23.02 2.31 -12.38
N LYS A 26 -23.74 1.20 -12.19
CA LYS A 26 -23.40 0.18 -11.19
C LYS A 26 -22.03 -0.46 -11.47
N LYS A 27 -21.71 -0.74 -12.74
CA LYS A 27 -20.40 -1.27 -13.16
C LYS A 27 -19.28 -0.26 -12.91
N ARG A 28 -19.50 1.01 -13.28
CA ARG A 28 -18.56 2.12 -13.04
C ARG A 28 -18.27 2.30 -11.54
N ARG A 29 -19.31 2.39 -10.70
CA ARG A 29 -19.16 2.47 -9.23
C ARG A 29 -18.38 1.29 -8.65
N ARG A 30 -18.57 0.07 -9.17
CA ARG A 30 -17.78 -1.11 -8.75
C ARG A 30 -16.30 -0.97 -9.12
N ALA A 31 -16.00 -0.48 -10.32
CA ALA A 31 -14.63 -0.23 -10.76
C ALA A 31 -13.96 0.87 -9.91
N GLU A 32 -14.64 2.01 -9.73
CA GLU A 32 -14.19 3.11 -8.86
C GLU A 32 -13.94 2.62 -7.42
N ASN A 33 -14.84 1.83 -6.85
CA ASN A 33 -14.66 1.24 -5.52
C ASN A 33 -13.46 0.28 -5.44
N ALA A 34 -13.18 -0.48 -6.50
CA ALA A 34 -12.02 -1.38 -6.56
C ALA A 34 -10.71 -0.58 -6.66
N GLU A 35 -10.71 0.49 -7.45
CA GLU A 35 -9.60 1.43 -7.59
C GLU A 35 -9.30 2.15 -6.28
N MET A 36 -10.30 2.75 -5.63
CA MET A 36 -10.14 3.38 -4.32
C MET A 36 -9.58 2.40 -3.27
N LYS A 37 -9.99 1.12 -3.31
CA LYS A 37 -9.44 0.09 -2.42
C LYS A 37 -7.96 -0.19 -2.71
N ARG A 38 -7.55 -0.16 -3.99
CA ARG A 38 -6.14 -0.31 -4.40
C ARG A 38 -5.32 0.91 -3.97
N GLU A 39 -5.82 2.11 -4.22
CA GLU A 39 -5.18 3.35 -3.81
C GLU A 39 -4.99 3.42 -2.29
N ARG A 40 -6.02 3.06 -1.51
CA ARG A 40 -5.93 3.02 -0.04
C ARG A 40 -4.87 2.03 0.46
N LYS A 41 -4.67 0.90 -0.24
CA LYS A 41 -3.59 -0.05 0.09
C LYS A 41 -2.21 0.56 -0.20
N ALA A 42 -2.05 1.25 -1.33
CA ALA A 42 -0.79 1.90 -1.68
C ALA A 42 -0.44 3.01 -0.67
N TRP A 43 -1.40 3.87 -0.33
CA TRP A 43 -1.24 4.91 0.67
C TRP A 43 -0.91 4.35 2.06
N ARG A 44 -1.51 3.21 2.45
CA ARG A 44 -1.17 2.54 3.70
C ARG A 44 0.31 2.15 3.74
N THR A 45 0.84 1.54 2.68
CA THR A 45 2.25 1.16 2.60
C THR A 45 3.15 2.39 2.65
N LEU A 46 2.82 3.44 1.89
CA LEU A 46 3.58 4.70 1.89
C LEU A 46 3.60 5.37 3.28
N ALA A 47 2.45 5.41 3.96
CA ALA A 47 2.33 5.95 5.31
C ALA A 47 3.17 5.15 6.32
N ILE A 48 3.21 3.82 6.20
CA ILE A 48 4.04 2.97 7.08
C ILE A 48 5.53 3.24 6.85
N ILE A 49 5.98 3.26 5.58
CA ILE A 49 7.40 3.53 5.26
C ILE A 49 7.81 4.91 5.78
N THR A 50 7.00 5.92 5.50
CA THR A 50 7.26 7.30 5.95
C THR A 50 7.24 7.39 7.47
N GLY A 51 6.28 6.75 8.12
CA GLY A 51 6.18 6.69 9.58
C GLY A 51 7.38 6.00 10.21
N THR A 52 7.85 4.88 9.66
CA THR A 52 9.07 4.21 10.12
C THR A 52 10.31 5.07 9.89
N PHE A 53 10.41 5.77 8.76
CA PHE A 53 11.49 6.71 8.51
C PHE A 53 11.56 7.79 9.59
N VAL A 54 10.44 8.47 9.86
CA VAL A 54 10.38 9.48 10.92
C VAL A 54 10.69 8.83 12.27
N ALA A 55 10.05 7.72 12.64
CA ALA A 55 10.25 7.07 13.94
C ALA A 55 11.69 6.62 14.20
N CYS A 56 12.41 6.10 13.19
CA CYS A 56 13.81 5.71 13.32
C CYS A 56 14.74 6.92 13.47
N TRP A 57 14.43 8.02 12.79
CA TRP A 57 15.24 9.24 12.82
C TRP A 57 14.95 10.16 14.01
N THR A 58 13.72 10.15 14.53
CA THR A 58 13.28 11.02 15.64
C THR A 58 14.22 10.96 16.86
N PRO A 59 14.65 9.79 17.37
CA PRO A 59 15.56 9.74 18.52
C PRO A 59 16.88 10.48 18.29
N PHE A 60 17.48 10.33 17.11
CA PHE A 60 18.71 11.03 16.73
C PHE A 60 18.49 12.55 16.66
N PHE A 61 17.40 12.98 16.02
CA PHE A 61 17.07 14.40 15.93
C PHE A 61 16.79 15.01 17.31
N LEU A 62 16.05 14.32 18.18
CA LEU A 62 15.77 14.79 19.54
C LEU A 62 17.05 14.96 20.36
N ILE A 63 17.96 13.98 20.34
CA ILE A 63 19.26 14.08 21.02
C ILE A 63 20.08 15.24 20.46
N SER A 64 20.11 15.40 19.14
CA SER A 64 20.87 16.46 18.46
C SER A 64 20.34 17.86 18.79
N LEU A 65 19.01 18.03 18.85
CA LEU A 65 18.35 19.28 19.23
C LEU A 65 18.47 19.58 20.73
N TYR A 66 18.48 18.55 21.58
CA TYR A 66 18.60 18.70 23.02
C TYR A 66 20.03 18.99 23.49
N ARG A 67 21.05 18.51 22.75
CA ARG A 67 22.48 18.71 23.06
C ARG A 67 22.90 20.17 23.30
N PRO A 68 22.49 21.18 22.52
CA PRO A 68 22.81 22.57 22.83
C PRO A 68 22.03 23.12 24.03
N MET A 69 20.84 22.58 24.32
CA MET A 69 19.95 23.05 25.40
C MET A 69 20.43 22.56 26.76
N CYS A 70 20.79 21.28 26.85
CA CYS A 70 21.45 20.70 28.02
C CYS A 70 22.94 20.68 27.70
N ARG A 71 23.76 21.54 28.33
CA ARG A 71 25.25 21.50 28.24
C ARG A 71 25.84 20.27 28.95
N CYS A 72 25.17 19.15 28.82
CA CYS A 72 25.33 17.91 29.54
C CYS A 72 26.05 16.90 28.65
N LYS A 73 26.83 16.00 29.25
CA LYS A 73 27.46 14.91 28.50
C LYS A 73 26.42 13.83 28.21
N ILE A 74 26.03 13.69 26.95
CA ILE A 74 25.15 12.61 26.51
C ILE A 74 25.94 11.30 26.56
N PRO A 75 25.39 10.22 27.17
CA PRO A 75 26.10 8.95 27.23
C PRO A 75 26.39 8.40 25.84
N ILE A 76 27.62 7.94 25.61
CA ILE A 76 28.05 7.34 24.32
C ILE A 76 27.15 6.18 23.88
N LEU A 77 26.61 5.43 24.84
CA LEU A 77 25.66 4.35 24.59
C LEU A 77 24.37 4.86 23.94
N LEU A 78 23.86 6.00 24.40
CA LEU A 78 22.61 6.57 23.89
C LEU A 78 22.80 7.08 22.44
N GLU A 79 23.93 7.72 22.18
CA GLU A 79 24.32 8.13 20.81
C GLU A 79 24.49 6.91 19.89
N SER A 80 25.14 5.86 20.40
CA SER A 80 25.29 4.62 19.66
C SER A 80 23.93 4.01 19.30
N ILE A 81 23.04 3.83 20.28
CA ILE A 81 21.71 3.25 20.07
C ILE A 81 20.90 4.06 19.05
N THR A 82 20.93 5.39 19.14
CA THR A 82 20.19 6.25 18.19
C THR A 82 20.77 6.22 16.78
N ASN A 83 22.08 6.11 16.62
CA ASN A 83 22.70 5.88 15.32
C ASN A 83 22.35 4.49 14.75
N TRP A 84 22.36 3.45 15.58
CA TRP A 84 21.93 2.10 15.19
C TRP A 84 20.46 2.07 14.73
N LEU A 85 19.58 2.81 15.40
CA LEU A 85 18.19 3.00 14.97
C LEU A 85 18.10 3.63 13.56
N GLY A 86 18.98 4.58 13.25
CA GLY A 86 19.13 5.14 11.92
C GLY A 86 19.52 4.08 10.88
N TYR A 87 20.50 3.22 11.19
CA TYR A 87 20.87 2.12 10.29
C TYR A 87 19.76 1.08 10.11
N LEU A 88 19.01 0.78 11.18
CA LEU A 88 17.86 -0.13 11.12
C LEU A 88 16.76 0.37 10.18
N ASN A 89 16.67 1.67 9.90
CA ASN A 89 15.69 2.23 8.95
C ASN A 89 15.73 1.54 7.58
N SER A 90 16.93 1.33 7.03
CA SER A 90 17.09 0.70 5.72
C SER A 90 16.77 -0.79 5.76
N ALA A 91 17.13 -1.47 6.86
CA ALA A 91 16.83 -2.90 7.05
C ALA A 91 15.32 -3.16 7.20
N LEU A 92 14.58 -2.21 7.77
CA LEU A 92 13.13 -2.31 7.91
C LEU A 92 12.38 -2.21 6.58
N ASN A 93 12.96 -1.61 5.55
CA ASN A 93 12.28 -1.45 4.25
C ASN A 93 11.86 -2.81 3.63
N PRO A 94 12.77 -3.79 3.38
CA PRO A 94 12.36 -5.13 2.92
C PRO A 94 11.32 -5.81 3.82
N ILE A 95 11.42 -5.63 5.14
CA ILE A 95 10.47 -6.20 6.12
C ILE A 95 9.09 -5.58 5.94
N ILE A 96 9.00 -4.25 5.84
CA ILE A 96 7.74 -3.53 5.63
C ILE A 96 7.09 -3.94 4.30
N TYR A 97 7.87 -4.03 3.21
CA TYR A 97 7.33 -4.44 1.92
C TYR A 97 6.84 -5.90 1.93
N THR A 98 7.55 -6.83 2.56
CA THR A 98 7.12 -8.23 2.62
C THR A 98 5.85 -8.44 3.46
N VAL A 99 5.64 -7.62 4.50
CA VAL A 99 4.46 -7.71 5.38
C VAL A 99 3.24 -7.00 4.77
N PHE A 100 3.42 -5.79 4.25
CA PHE A 100 2.29 -4.93 3.85
C PHE A 100 1.99 -4.90 2.34
N SER A 101 2.92 -5.33 1.49
CA SER A 101 2.71 -5.40 0.03
C SER A 101 2.55 -6.86 -0.43
N LEU A 102 1.33 -7.22 -0.86
CA LEU A 102 1.04 -8.54 -1.42
C LEU A 102 1.90 -8.81 -2.66
N ASP A 103 2.04 -7.82 -3.53
CA ASP A 103 2.78 -7.93 -4.78
C ASP A 103 4.26 -8.18 -4.50
N PHE A 104 4.83 -7.45 -3.53
CA PHE A 104 6.20 -7.65 -3.09
C PHE A 104 6.38 -9.02 -2.44
N ARG A 105 5.44 -9.47 -1.62
CA ARG A 105 5.47 -10.80 -1.01
C ARG A 105 5.49 -11.91 -2.07
N LEU A 106 4.72 -11.78 -3.14
CA LEU A 106 4.75 -12.74 -4.26
C LEU A 106 6.06 -12.67 -5.05
N ALA A 107 6.61 -11.48 -5.28
CA ALA A 107 7.92 -11.32 -5.89
C ALA A 107 9.04 -11.92 -5.03
N PHE A 108 9.03 -11.66 -3.73
CA PHE A 108 9.99 -12.18 -2.75
C PHE A 108 9.92 -13.70 -2.68
N LYS A 109 8.72 -14.30 -2.63
CA LYS A 109 8.56 -15.77 -2.70
C LYS A 109 9.14 -16.36 -3.99
N ARG A 110 8.92 -15.70 -5.13
CA ARG A 110 9.50 -16.12 -6.42
C ARG A 110 11.03 -16.02 -6.41
N LEU A 111 11.57 -14.94 -5.84
CA LEU A 111 13.01 -14.75 -5.68
C LEU A 111 13.61 -15.85 -4.80
N VAL A 112 13.04 -16.11 -3.62
CA VAL A 112 13.52 -17.15 -2.71
C VAL A 112 13.45 -18.54 -3.34
N LYS A 113 12.36 -18.87 -4.05
CA LYS A 113 12.26 -20.13 -4.79
C LYS A 113 13.35 -20.27 -5.85
N ARG A 114 13.64 -19.19 -6.59
CA ARG A 114 14.73 -19.16 -7.58
C ARG A 114 16.10 -19.32 -6.93
N LEU A 115 16.35 -18.62 -5.81
CA LEU A 115 17.62 -18.73 -5.08
C LEU A 115 17.85 -20.15 -4.53
N ILE A 116 16.81 -20.81 -4.01
CA ILE A 116 16.89 -22.20 -3.54
C ILE A 116 17.12 -23.15 -4.72
N PHE A 117 16.40 -22.97 -5.83
CA PHE A 117 16.60 -23.80 -7.03
C PHE A 117 18.01 -23.65 -7.60
N MET A 118 18.53 -22.42 -7.70
CA MET A 118 19.91 -22.17 -8.14
C MET A 118 20.94 -22.78 -7.18
N ARG A 119 20.71 -22.70 -5.86
CA ARG A 119 21.59 -23.33 -4.86
C ARG A 119 21.56 -24.86 -4.86
N CYS A 120 20.51 -25.49 -5.38
CA CYS A 120 20.43 -26.94 -5.52
C CYS A 120 21.07 -27.44 -6.83
N LEU A 121 21.33 -26.54 -7.78
CA LEU A 121 21.94 -26.86 -9.08
C LEU A 121 23.48 -26.72 -9.05
N LEU A 122 24.02 -25.90 -8.14
CA LEU A 122 25.45 -25.68 -7.93
C LEU A 122 25.99 -26.63 -6.85
#